data_AF-A0A142L2H1-F1
#
_entry.id   AF-A0A142L2H1-F1
#
_cell.length_a   1.000
_cell.length_b   1.000
_cell.length_c   1.000
_cell.angle_alpha   90.00
_cell.angle_beta   90.00
_cell.angle_gamma   90.00
#
_symmetry.space_group_name_H-M   'P 1'
#
loop_
_entity.id
_entity.type
_entity.pdbx_description
1 polymer ?
#
loop_
_entity_poly.entity_id
_entity_poly.type
_entity_poly.pdbx_seq_one_letter_code
_entity_poly.pdbx_strand_id
1 'polypeptide(L)'
;MTLKKIVMFSVLFTLLFQSAKAQTPVDSLLLKKEYKSIEEALRNPQNVYKLDLSNQNIQVSDSIWSLFTKLQYLSLKNDHLKQIPESISNLKNLKVLDLSGNDFTVLPSAFIKLSNLQELYLNDDKYLQLDKNIPILSKLPNLKSLHIENDGLKKLPSNIYELSNVEYLYLNNNQLKKVPEGLIQLKNLKYIDLHDNRLKHPNHFNEQEGFGPKIRF
;
A
#
# COMPACT_ATOMS: atom_id res chain seq x y z
N MET A 1 -55.66 37.11 -42.52
CA MET A 1 -54.68 38.21 -42.51
C MET A 1 -53.75 37.97 -41.32
N THR A 2 -52.47 37.64 -41.61
CA THR A 2 -51.28 37.57 -40.70
C THR A 2 -51.42 36.75 -39.41
N LEU A 3 -50.95 35.50 -39.28
CA LEU A 3 -49.61 34.88 -39.44
C LEU A 3 -48.55 35.33 -38.41
N LYS A 4 -47.97 34.32 -37.72
CA LYS A 4 -46.68 34.21 -36.97
C LYS A 4 -46.87 34.07 -35.44
N LYS A 5 -46.39 33.02 -34.75
CA LYS A 5 -45.51 31.90 -35.12
C LYS A 5 -45.78 30.71 -34.18
N ILE A 6 -46.04 29.57 -34.80
CA ILE A 6 -45.83 28.22 -34.32
C ILE A 6 -44.32 27.96 -34.29
N VAL A 7 -43.80 27.35 -33.22
CA VAL A 7 -42.79 26.28 -33.34
C VAL A 7 -43.08 25.24 -32.25
N MET A 8 -43.82 24.21 -32.63
CA MET A 8 -43.72 22.88 -32.03
C MET A 8 -42.64 22.15 -32.84
N PHE A 9 -41.58 21.69 -32.19
CA PHE A 9 -40.64 20.75 -32.80
C PHE A 9 -40.36 19.62 -31.82
N SER A 10 -41.08 18.53 -32.02
CA SER A 10 -40.73 17.20 -31.55
C SER A 10 -39.76 16.58 -32.55
N VAL A 11 -38.48 16.41 -32.19
CA VAL A 11 -37.58 15.41 -32.80
C VAL A 11 -36.72 14.78 -31.71
N LEU A 12 -36.70 13.46 -31.76
CA LEU A 12 -36.05 12.42 -30.98
C LEU A 12 -34.58 12.24 -31.44
N PHE A 13 -33.58 12.25 -30.54
CA PHE A 13 -32.19 11.72 -30.64
C PHE A 13 -31.30 12.55 -29.68
N THR A 14 -30.44 12.07 -28.76
CA THR A 14 -29.84 10.78 -28.43
C THR A 14 -29.39 10.81 -26.96
N LEU A 15 -29.39 9.62 -26.35
CA LEU A 15 -28.59 9.23 -25.18
C LEU A 15 -27.28 10.02 -25.01
N LEU A 16 -27.13 10.66 -23.86
CA LEU A 16 -25.82 10.78 -23.19
C LEU A 16 -25.89 9.99 -21.88
N PHE A 17 -25.99 8.67 -22.03
CA PHE A 17 -25.45 7.75 -21.03
C PHE A 17 -23.98 7.50 -21.38
N GLN A 18 -23.08 7.87 -20.47
CA GLN A 18 -21.86 7.17 -20.03
C GLN A 18 -20.88 8.21 -19.45
N SER A 19 -20.34 8.11 -18.24
CA SER A 19 -20.16 6.92 -17.40
C SER A 19 -20.04 7.27 -15.91
N ALA A 20 -21.17 7.48 -15.24
CA ALA A 20 -21.28 6.90 -13.91
C ALA A 20 -21.56 5.42 -14.15
N LYS A 21 -20.53 4.56 -14.10
CA LYS A 21 -20.80 3.13 -13.89
C LYS A 21 -21.55 3.08 -12.56
N ALA A 22 -22.88 2.95 -12.64
CA ALA A 22 -23.66 2.55 -11.48
C ALA A 22 -23.02 1.25 -10.99
N GLN A 23 -22.32 1.33 -9.85
CA GLN A 23 -21.68 0.19 -9.23
C GLN A 23 -22.78 -0.86 -9.01
N THR A 24 -22.75 -1.98 -9.72
CA THR A 24 -23.84 -2.93 -9.63
C THR A 24 -23.81 -3.60 -8.24
N PRO A 25 -24.95 -4.08 -7.72
CA PRO A 25 -24.98 -4.81 -6.44
C PRO A 25 -23.98 -5.96 -6.39
N VAL A 26 -23.74 -6.62 -7.54
CA VAL A 26 -22.76 -7.70 -7.70
C VAL A 26 -21.33 -7.19 -7.49
N ASP A 27 -20.94 -6.06 -8.10
CA ASP A 27 -19.61 -5.48 -7.88
C ASP A 27 -19.38 -5.10 -6.41
N SER A 28 -20.43 -4.61 -5.76
CA SER A 28 -20.41 -4.25 -4.33
C SER A 28 -20.25 -5.47 -3.42
N LEU A 29 -20.88 -6.60 -3.77
CA LEU A 29 -20.72 -7.88 -3.08
C LEU A 29 -19.32 -8.47 -3.28
N LEU A 30 -18.80 -8.44 -4.51
CA LEU A 30 -17.45 -8.94 -4.82
C LEU A 30 -16.36 -8.13 -4.11
N LEU A 31 -16.51 -6.80 -4.00
CA LEU A 31 -15.59 -5.94 -3.24
C LEU A 31 -15.57 -6.26 -1.73
N LYS A 32 -16.67 -6.80 -1.20
CA LYS A 32 -16.80 -7.18 0.22
C LYS A 32 -16.33 -8.60 0.50
N LYS A 33 -16.38 -9.49 -0.50
CA LYS A 33 -15.95 -10.89 -0.31
C LYS A 33 -14.44 -10.95 -0.11
N GLU A 34 -14.05 -11.56 1.00
CA GLU A 34 -12.68 -11.90 1.33
C GLU A 34 -12.47 -13.39 1.12
N TYR A 35 -11.44 -13.74 0.35
CA TYR A 35 -11.03 -15.12 0.11
C TYR A 35 -9.92 -15.48 1.08
N LYS A 36 -10.03 -16.64 1.75
CA LYS A 36 -9.02 -17.13 2.71
C LYS A 36 -8.33 -18.43 2.29
N SER A 37 -8.58 -18.89 1.07
CA SER A 37 -7.95 -20.08 0.50
C SER A 37 -7.55 -19.77 -0.93
N ILE A 38 -6.32 -20.14 -1.29
CA ILE A 38 -5.83 -19.96 -2.65
C ILE A 38 -6.60 -20.86 -3.62
N GLU A 39 -6.97 -22.07 -3.20
CA GLU A 39 -7.77 -23.01 -3.99
C GLU A 39 -9.15 -22.44 -4.30
N GLU A 40 -9.81 -21.81 -3.33
CA GLU A 40 -11.10 -21.14 -3.57
C GLU A 40 -10.94 -19.95 -4.51
N ALA A 41 -9.91 -19.12 -4.28
CA ALA A 41 -9.64 -17.94 -5.08
C ALA A 41 -9.35 -18.31 -6.56
N LEU A 42 -8.62 -19.40 -6.80
CA LEU A 42 -8.29 -19.91 -8.13
C LEU A 42 -9.50 -20.46 -8.90
N ARG A 43 -10.64 -20.74 -8.26
CA ARG A 43 -11.86 -21.12 -8.98
C ARG A 43 -12.41 -19.98 -9.84
N ASN A 44 -12.24 -18.73 -9.40
CA ASN A 44 -12.74 -17.54 -10.08
C ASN A 44 -11.80 -16.33 -9.87
N PRO A 45 -10.53 -16.39 -10.31
CA PRO A 45 -9.50 -15.41 -9.93
C PRO A 45 -9.80 -13.99 -10.45
N GLN A 46 -10.55 -13.88 -11.55
CA GLN A 46 -10.99 -12.62 -12.14
C GLN A 46 -12.05 -11.86 -11.30
N ASN A 47 -12.57 -12.49 -10.25
CA ASN A 47 -13.56 -11.91 -9.34
C ASN A 47 -13.01 -11.69 -7.92
N VAL A 48 -11.72 -11.98 -7.69
CA VAL A 48 -11.08 -11.83 -6.38
C VAL A 48 -10.58 -10.40 -6.23
N TYR A 49 -11.15 -9.67 -5.26
CA TYR A 49 -10.71 -8.32 -4.89
C TYR A 49 -9.87 -8.30 -3.61
N LYS A 50 -10.15 -9.22 -2.69
CA LYS A 50 -9.43 -9.37 -1.42
C LYS A 50 -9.06 -10.83 -1.19
N LEU A 51 -7.79 -11.07 -0.95
CA LEU A 51 -7.22 -12.38 -0.69
C LEU A 51 -6.36 -12.31 0.57
N ASP A 52 -6.81 -12.94 1.63
CA ASP A 52 -6.13 -13.03 2.92
C ASP A 52 -5.62 -14.45 3.11
N LEU A 53 -4.33 -14.65 2.88
CA LEU A 53 -3.67 -15.94 2.97
C LEU A 53 -2.82 -16.09 4.23
N SER A 54 -3.03 -15.21 5.21
CA SER A 54 -2.19 -15.13 6.40
C SER A 54 -2.16 -16.43 7.22
N ASN A 55 -0.99 -16.76 7.78
CA ASN A 55 -0.76 -17.89 8.69
C ASN A 55 -1.00 -19.27 8.03
N GLN A 56 -0.60 -19.43 6.78
CA GLN A 56 -0.80 -20.66 6.00
C GLN A 56 0.52 -21.36 5.64
N ASN A 57 1.67 -20.76 5.96
CA ASN A 57 3.01 -21.25 5.60
C ASN A 57 3.16 -21.48 4.09
N ILE A 58 2.60 -20.57 3.29
CA ILE A 58 2.47 -20.77 1.85
C ILE A 58 3.84 -20.72 1.17
N GLN A 59 4.05 -21.66 0.26
CA GLN A 59 5.08 -21.54 -0.75
C GLN A 59 4.54 -20.73 -1.92
N VAL A 60 4.93 -19.46 -1.98
CA VAL A 60 4.48 -18.59 -3.06
C VAL A 60 5.27 -18.92 -4.33
N SER A 61 4.58 -19.36 -5.38
CA SER A 61 5.18 -19.59 -6.70
C SER A 61 4.93 -18.41 -7.65
N ASP A 62 5.80 -18.24 -8.65
CA ASP A 62 5.68 -17.16 -9.63
C ASP A 62 4.47 -17.32 -10.59
N SER A 63 3.83 -18.49 -10.66
CA SER A 63 2.95 -18.83 -11.78
C SER A 63 1.51 -18.32 -11.67
N ILE A 64 1.05 -17.90 -10.48
CA ILE A 64 -0.39 -17.69 -10.24
C ILE A 64 -0.82 -16.23 -10.18
N TRP A 65 0.10 -15.32 -9.85
CA TRP A 65 -0.27 -13.94 -9.50
C TRP A 65 -0.88 -13.15 -10.67
N SER A 66 -0.52 -13.45 -11.91
CA SER A 66 -1.10 -12.81 -13.10
C SER A 66 -2.58 -13.12 -13.32
N LEU A 67 -3.12 -14.18 -12.69
CA LEU A 67 -4.53 -14.57 -12.82
C LEU A 67 -5.46 -13.62 -12.05
N PHE A 68 -4.98 -13.01 -10.97
CA PHE A 68 -5.79 -12.18 -10.07
C PHE A 68 -5.88 -10.72 -10.53
N THR A 69 -6.43 -10.49 -11.72
CA THR A 69 -6.36 -9.18 -12.39
C THR A 69 -7.10 -8.06 -11.66
N LYS A 70 -8.07 -8.39 -10.78
CA LYS A 70 -8.86 -7.40 -10.01
C LYS A 70 -8.43 -7.27 -8.55
N LEU A 71 -7.39 -7.99 -8.11
CA LEU A 71 -6.97 -8.00 -6.71
C LEU A 71 -6.53 -6.61 -6.25
N GLN A 72 -7.07 -6.16 -5.13
CA GLN A 72 -6.77 -4.86 -4.52
C GLN A 72 -6.17 -5.01 -3.11
N TYR A 73 -6.45 -6.11 -2.42
CA TYR A 73 -5.89 -6.44 -1.11
C TYR A 73 -5.30 -7.84 -1.16
N LEU A 74 -4.04 -7.97 -0.75
CA LEU A 74 -3.36 -9.24 -0.55
C LEU A 74 -2.72 -9.24 0.83
N SER A 75 -2.98 -10.26 1.64
CA SER A 75 -2.19 -10.55 2.83
C SER A 75 -1.48 -11.89 2.68
N LEU A 76 -0.18 -11.89 2.95
CA LEU A 76 0.72 -13.05 3.08
C LEU A 76 1.40 -13.02 4.45
N LYS A 77 0.68 -12.51 5.46
CA LYS A 77 1.20 -12.30 6.79
C LYS A 77 1.52 -13.62 7.48
N ASN A 78 2.63 -13.68 8.22
CA ASN A 78 3.03 -14.83 9.02
C ASN A 78 3.15 -16.13 8.21
N ASP A 79 3.68 -16.06 6.99
CA ASP A 79 3.84 -17.23 6.11
C ASP A 79 5.27 -17.77 6.06
N HIS A 80 6.19 -17.21 6.85
CA HIS A 80 7.61 -17.56 6.87
C HIS A 80 8.28 -17.48 5.49
N LEU A 81 7.85 -16.52 4.68
CA LEU A 81 8.38 -16.29 3.35
C LEU A 81 9.84 -15.83 3.45
N LYS A 82 10.76 -16.63 2.91
CA LYS A 82 12.18 -16.26 2.81
C LYS A 82 12.50 -15.37 1.62
N GLN A 83 11.62 -15.39 0.62
CA GLN A 83 11.71 -14.60 -0.60
C GLN A 83 10.31 -14.24 -1.06
N ILE A 84 10.18 -13.07 -1.67
CA ILE A 84 8.95 -12.63 -2.30
C ILE A 84 9.11 -12.83 -3.82
N PRO A 85 8.20 -13.56 -4.50
CA PRO A 85 8.32 -13.81 -5.93
C PRO A 85 8.18 -12.53 -6.75
N GLU A 86 8.96 -12.42 -7.82
CA GLU A 86 8.92 -11.25 -8.70
C GLU A 86 7.53 -11.04 -9.30
N SER A 87 6.80 -12.12 -9.55
CA SER A 87 5.52 -12.06 -10.24
C SER A 87 4.36 -11.50 -9.39
N ILE A 88 4.54 -11.26 -8.08
CA ILE A 88 3.62 -10.42 -7.28
C ILE A 88 3.45 -9.05 -7.95
N SER A 89 4.50 -8.57 -8.63
CA SER A 89 4.49 -7.32 -9.38
C SER A 89 3.52 -7.29 -10.58
N ASN A 90 2.88 -8.42 -10.91
CA ASN A 90 1.82 -8.50 -11.92
C ASN A 90 0.46 -8.04 -11.39
N LEU A 91 0.29 -7.89 -10.07
CA LEU A 91 -0.94 -7.44 -9.44
C LEU A 91 -1.13 -5.92 -9.63
N LYS A 92 -1.44 -5.49 -10.85
CA LYS A 92 -1.49 -4.07 -11.23
C LYS A 92 -2.54 -3.24 -10.49
N ASN A 93 -3.58 -3.89 -9.96
CA ASN A 93 -4.65 -3.23 -9.22
C ASN A 93 -4.46 -3.28 -7.69
N LEU A 94 -3.36 -3.87 -7.21
CA LEU A 94 -3.09 -4.01 -5.79
C LEU A 94 -2.91 -2.64 -5.14
N LYS A 95 -3.65 -2.41 -4.04
CA LYS A 95 -3.63 -1.17 -3.25
C LYS A 95 -3.05 -1.39 -1.87
N VAL A 96 -3.33 -2.55 -1.28
CA VAL A 96 -2.85 -2.93 0.04
C VAL A 96 -2.14 -4.26 -0.07
N LEU A 97 -0.92 -4.32 0.46
CA LEU A 97 -0.14 -5.54 0.56
C LEU A 97 0.37 -5.70 1.98
N ASP A 98 0.01 -6.81 2.62
CA ASP A 98 0.51 -7.18 3.93
C ASP A 98 1.51 -8.33 3.80
N LEU A 99 2.78 -8.05 4.12
CA LEU A 99 3.88 -9.01 4.17
C LEU A 99 4.41 -9.19 5.60
N SER A 100 3.69 -8.72 6.62
CA SER A 100 4.19 -8.71 7.99
C SER A 100 4.52 -10.11 8.53
N GLY A 101 5.50 -10.19 9.41
CA GLY A 101 5.85 -11.42 10.12
C GLY A 101 6.45 -12.52 9.22
N ASN A 102 7.22 -12.14 8.21
CA ASN A 102 7.92 -13.06 7.33
C ASN A 102 9.45 -13.03 7.58
N ASP A 103 10.19 -13.80 6.77
CA ASP A 103 11.62 -14.06 6.96
C ASP A 103 12.47 -13.59 5.77
N PHE A 104 11.94 -12.72 4.90
CA PHE A 104 12.65 -12.21 3.73
C PHE A 104 13.56 -11.03 4.10
N THR A 105 14.56 -10.78 3.27
CA THR A 105 15.54 -9.71 3.50
C THR A 105 15.36 -8.53 2.55
N VAL A 106 15.00 -8.81 1.29
CA VAL A 106 14.90 -7.82 0.21
C VAL A 106 13.69 -8.14 -0.67
N LEU A 107 12.95 -7.10 -1.06
CA LEU A 107 11.88 -7.14 -2.04
C LEU A 107 12.44 -7.27 -3.46
N PRO A 108 11.76 -7.97 -4.38
CA PRO A 108 12.24 -8.09 -5.74
C PRO A 108 12.20 -6.74 -6.47
N SER A 109 13.19 -6.48 -7.33
CA SER A 109 13.29 -5.21 -8.07
C SER A 109 12.04 -4.90 -8.91
N ALA A 110 11.31 -5.92 -9.32
CA ALA A 110 10.05 -5.81 -10.06
C ALA A 110 8.93 -5.11 -9.26
N PHE A 111 9.01 -5.00 -7.92
CA PHE A 111 7.99 -4.36 -7.07
C PHE A 111 7.64 -2.95 -7.53
N ILE A 112 8.59 -2.23 -8.16
CA ILE A 112 8.35 -0.90 -8.75
C ILE A 112 7.16 -0.87 -9.73
N LYS A 113 6.74 -2.03 -10.24
CA LYS A 113 5.60 -2.16 -11.16
C LYS A 113 4.24 -2.21 -10.46
N LEU A 114 4.20 -2.22 -9.12
CA LEU A 114 2.98 -2.13 -8.30
C LEU A 114 2.50 -0.66 -8.23
N SER A 115 2.16 -0.10 -9.39
CA SER A 115 1.90 1.33 -9.55
C SER A 115 0.71 1.85 -8.76
N ASN A 116 -0.22 0.99 -8.33
CA ASN A 116 -1.40 1.36 -7.54
C ASN A 116 -1.27 1.06 -6.04
N LEU A 117 -0.12 0.54 -5.58
CA LEU A 117 0.09 0.22 -4.18
C LEU A 117 0.10 1.50 -3.34
N GLN A 118 -0.74 1.53 -2.31
CA GLN A 118 -0.96 2.68 -1.43
C GLN A 118 -0.46 2.42 -0.02
N GLU A 119 -0.57 1.17 0.41
CA GLU A 119 -0.27 0.76 1.77
C GLU A 119 0.50 -0.56 1.74
N LEU A 120 1.61 -0.58 2.48
CA LEU A 120 2.50 -1.74 2.56
C LEU A 120 2.86 -2.01 4.03
N TYR A 121 2.62 -3.24 4.45
CA TYR A 121 3.01 -3.74 5.75
C TYR A 121 4.26 -4.61 5.65
N LEU A 122 5.32 -4.19 6.33
CA LEU A 122 6.61 -4.87 6.48
C LEU A 122 7.00 -4.96 7.97
N ASN A 123 6.02 -4.88 8.87
CA ASN A 123 6.25 -5.00 10.31
C ASN A 123 6.49 -6.45 10.74
N ASP A 124 7.11 -6.64 11.90
CA ASP A 124 7.49 -7.96 12.41
C ASP A 124 8.47 -8.74 11.50
N ASP A 125 9.18 -8.04 10.59
CA ASP A 125 10.13 -8.60 9.63
C ASP A 125 11.58 -8.40 10.11
N LYS A 126 11.98 -9.13 11.16
CA LYS A 126 13.29 -8.96 11.84
C LYS A 126 14.55 -9.12 10.95
N TYR A 127 14.42 -9.68 9.75
CA TYR A 127 15.51 -9.88 8.80
C TYR A 127 15.52 -8.83 7.66
N LEU A 128 14.54 -7.94 7.62
CA LEU A 128 14.39 -6.93 6.57
C LEU A 128 15.60 -5.98 6.54
N GLN A 129 16.24 -5.87 5.38
CA GLN A 129 17.35 -4.94 5.15
C GLN A 129 16.79 -3.64 4.58
N LEU A 130 16.31 -2.76 5.47
CA LEU A 130 15.59 -1.54 5.07
C LEU A 130 16.38 -0.66 4.09
N ASP A 131 17.70 -0.54 4.29
CA ASP A 131 18.62 0.21 3.41
C ASP A 131 18.57 -0.27 1.96
N LYS A 132 18.46 -1.58 1.74
CA LYS A 132 18.36 -2.20 0.41
C LYS A 132 16.96 -2.12 -0.19
N ASN A 133 15.93 -2.00 0.64
CA ASN A 133 14.53 -1.93 0.18
C ASN A 133 14.10 -0.51 -0.18
N ILE A 134 14.66 0.52 0.45
CA ILE A 134 14.34 1.92 0.18
C ILE A 134 14.41 2.31 -1.31
N PRO A 135 15.45 1.93 -2.10
CA PRO A 135 15.52 2.27 -3.52
C PRO A 135 14.39 1.67 -4.39
N ILE A 136 13.73 0.63 -3.89
CA ILE A 136 12.56 0.00 -4.53
C ILE A 136 11.30 0.73 -4.07
N LEU A 137 11.15 0.94 -2.76
CA LEU A 137 10.00 1.60 -2.16
C LEU A 137 9.85 3.05 -2.61
N SER A 138 10.95 3.78 -2.79
CA SER A 138 10.96 5.17 -3.28
C SER A 138 10.44 5.32 -4.71
N LYS A 139 10.43 4.23 -5.49
CA LYS A 139 9.94 4.20 -6.87
C LYS A 139 8.46 3.84 -6.98
N LEU A 140 7.79 3.53 -5.87
CA LEU A 140 6.35 3.28 -5.85
C LEU A 140 5.61 4.63 -5.85
N PRO A 141 4.94 5.01 -6.96
CA PRO A 141 4.44 6.37 -7.13
C PRO A 141 3.24 6.72 -6.24
N ASN A 142 2.54 5.71 -5.73
CA ASN A 142 1.32 5.89 -4.94
C ASN A 142 1.46 5.37 -3.50
N LEU A 143 2.64 4.90 -3.08
CA LEU A 143 2.85 4.38 -1.74
C LEU A 143 2.79 5.54 -0.73
N LYS A 144 1.74 5.54 0.09
CA LYS A 144 1.42 6.60 1.06
C LYS A 144 1.62 6.16 2.50
N SER A 145 1.30 4.90 2.82
CA SER A 145 1.43 4.34 4.16
C SER A 145 2.44 3.20 4.17
N LEU A 146 3.41 3.28 5.07
CA LEU A 146 4.47 2.29 5.21
C LEU A 146 4.62 1.91 6.68
N HIS A 147 4.44 0.62 6.95
CA HIS A 147 4.47 0.01 8.28
C HIS A 147 5.74 -0.83 8.44
N ILE A 148 6.57 -0.47 9.41
CA ILE A 148 7.91 -1.02 9.72
C ILE A 148 8.06 -1.09 11.27
N GLU A 149 6.97 -1.41 11.94
CA GLU A 149 6.90 -1.59 13.39
C GLU A 149 7.56 -2.90 13.82
N ASN A 150 8.17 -2.94 15.01
CA ASN A 150 8.68 -4.18 15.60
C ASN A 150 9.77 -4.94 14.78
N ASP A 151 10.54 -4.25 13.94
CA ASP A 151 11.60 -4.85 13.13
C ASP A 151 12.98 -4.86 13.82
N GLY A 152 13.04 -4.42 15.08
CA GLY A 152 14.28 -4.35 15.85
C GLY A 152 15.28 -3.31 15.33
N LEU A 153 14.82 -2.30 14.59
CA LEU A 153 15.66 -1.25 14.01
C LEU A 153 16.38 -0.46 15.09
N LYS A 154 17.73 -0.49 15.07
CA LYS A 154 18.58 0.28 16.00
C LYS A 154 18.87 1.69 15.49
N LYS A 155 18.80 1.88 14.17
CA LYS A 155 19.02 3.12 13.43
C LYS A 155 18.19 3.06 12.15
N LEU A 156 17.73 4.20 11.66
CA LEU A 156 17.28 4.29 10.28
C LEU A 156 18.48 4.47 9.34
N PRO A 157 18.42 3.91 8.12
CA PRO A 157 19.49 4.08 7.14
C PRO A 157 19.50 5.52 6.60
N SER A 158 20.66 5.97 6.13
CA SER A 158 20.83 7.36 5.70
C SER A 158 19.92 7.72 4.52
N ASN A 159 19.60 6.77 3.65
CA ASN A 159 18.73 6.95 2.48
C ASN A 159 17.23 7.02 2.81
N ILE A 160 16.81 7.01 4.08
CA ILE A 160 15.38 7.06 4.44
C ILE A 160 14.64 8.24 3.79
N TYR A 161 15.33 9.36 3.54
CA TYR A 161 14.78 10.55 2.86
C TYR A 161 14.33 10.29 1.41
N GLU A 162 14.74 9.19 0.79
CA GLU A 162 14.32 8.82 -0.57
C GLU A 162 12.84 8.41 -0.64
N LEU A 163 12.20 8.09 0.49
CA LEU A 163 10.77 7.73 0.59
C LEU A 163 9.83 8.94 0.37
N SER A 164 10.07 9.69 -0.69
CA SER A 164 9.44 10.97 -0.99
C SER A 164 7.93 10.92 -1.19
N ASN A 165 7.34 9.77 -1.50
CA ASN A 165 5.87 9.63 -1.66
C ASN A 165 5.15 9.28 -0.35
N VAL A 166 5.87 8.83 0.69
CA VAL A 166 5.28 8.35 1.94
C VAL A 166 4.72 9.53 2.74
N GLU A 167 3.46 9.40 3.15
CA GLU A 167 2.73 10.36 3.97
C GLU A 167 2.62 9.90 5.44
N TYR A 168 2.53 8.59 5.66
CA TYR A 168 2.40 7.96 6.98
C TYR A 168 3.47 6.90 7.14
N LEU A 169 4.34 7.09 8.14
CA LEU A 169 5.45 6.18 8.42
C LEU A 169 5.36 5.66 9.85
N TYR A 170 5.16 4.36 10.02
CA TYR A 170 5.06 3.74 11.33
C TYR A 170 6.36 3.00 11.64
N LEU A 171 7.01 3.43 12.72
CA LEU A 171 8.32 2.95 13.17
C LEU A 171 8.32 2.65 14.68
N ASN A 172 7.14 2.55 15.28
CA ASN A 172 7.00 2.25 16.69
C ASN A 172 7.46 0.83 17.03
N ASN A 173 7.70 0.55 18.32
CA ASN A 173 8.21 -0.73 18.80
C ASN A 173 9.59 -1.12 18.21
N ASN A 174 10.42 -0.15 17.85
CA ASN A 174 11.79 -0.38 17.40
C ASN A 174 12.82 -0.05 18.51
N GLN A 175 14.11 -0.04 18.17
CA GLN A 175 15.21 0.24 19.10
C GLN A 175 15.94 1.54 18.76
N LEU A 176 15.27 2.49 18.08
CA LEU A 176 15.86 3.73 17.62
C LEU A 176 16.28 4.58 18.82
N LYS A 177 17.52 5.07 18.79
CA LYS A 177 18.09 5.92 19.86
C LYS A 177 18.03 7.42 19.56
N LYS A 178 17.82 7.77 18.29
CA LYS A 178 17.77 9.12 17.78
C LYS A 178 16.72 9.20 16.68
N VAL A 179 16.01 10.31 16.63
CA VAL A 179 15.24 10.68 15.45
C VAL A 179 16.23 11.04 14.33
N PRO A 180 16.06 10.54 13.10
CA PRO A 180 16.94 10.92 12.00
C PRO A 180 16.80 12.41 11.68
N GLU A 181 17.92 13.12 11.56
CA GLU A 181 17.94 14.53 11.14
C GLU A 181 17.34 14.71 9.73
N GLY A 182 17.38 13.67 8.89
CA GLY A 182 16.83 13.66 7.54
C GLY A 182 15.30 13.58 7.44
N LEU A 183 14.55 13.45 8.55
CA LEU A 183 13.07 13.41 8.48
C LEU A 183 12.47 14.68 7.86
N ILE A 184 13.11 15.84 8.05
CA ILE A 184 12.70 17.10 7.44
C ILE A 184 12.76 17.10 5.91
N GLN A 185 13.47 16.13 5.32
CA GLN A 185 13.61 16.00 3.86
C GLN A 185 12.45 15.19 3.24
N LEU A 186 11.65 14.50 4.05
CA LEU A 186 10.46 13.77 3.61
C LEU A 186 9.30 14.76 3.38
N LYS A 187 9.30 15.40 2.21
CA LYS A 187 8.41 16.54 1.88
C LYS A 187 6.91 16.24 1.97
N ASN A 188 6.50 14.99 1.79
CA ASN A 188 5.10 14.58 1.84
C ASN A 188 4.71 13.95 3.18
N LEU A 189 5.65 13.78 4.11
CA LEU A 189 5.38 13.15 5.38
C LEU A 189 4.44 14.01 6.22
N LYS A 190 3.32 13.42 6.64
CA LYS A 190 2.28 14.05 7.47
C LYS A 190 2.28 13.49 8.88
N TYR A 191 2.63 12.21 9.02
CA TYR A 191 2.61 11.52 10.30
C TYR A 191 3.77 10.53 10.38
N ILE A 192 4.41 10.51 11.54
CA ILE A 192 5.39 9.49 11.89
C ILE A 192 5.13 8.99 13.30
N ASP A 193 5.09 7.66 13.44
CA ASP A 193 4.96 7.02 14.73
C ASP A 193 6.30 6.47 15.21
N LEU A 194 6.80 6.99 16.32
CA LEU A 194 8.05 6.59 16.96
C LEU A 194 7.85 6.06 18.38
N HIS A 195 6.59 5.84 18.83
CA HIS A 195 6.34 5.34 20.18
C HIS A 195 7.04 4.00 20.45
N ASP A 196 7.31 3.71 21.72
CA ASP A 196 7.99 2.48 22.14
C ASP A 196 9.35 2.25 21.45
N ASN A 197 10.08 3.35 21.19
CA ASN A 197 11.50 3.32 20.85
C ASN A 197 12.39 3.68 22.05
N ARG A 198 13.71 3.69 21.85
CA ARG A 198 14.71 4.08 22.87
C ARG A 198 15.19 5.51 22.68
N LEU A 199 14.29 6.38 22.22
CA LEU A 199 14.60 7.78 21.96
C LEU A 199 14.87 8.47 23.28
N LYS A 200 16.00 9.18 23.36
CA LYS A 200 16.16 10.18 24.42
C LYS A 200 15.19 11.30 24.11
N HIS A 201 14.46 11.78 25.12
CA HIS A 201 13.55 12.90 24.97
C HIS A 201 14.26 14.00 24.19
N PRO A 202 13.77 14.39 23.01
CA PRO A 202 14.40 15.45 22.29
C PRO A 202 14.19 16.74 23.09
N ASN A 203 15.26 17.28 23.67
CA ASN A 203 15.20 18.55 24.39
C ASN A 203 14.78 19.74 23.50
N HIS A 204 14.77 19.55 22.16
CA HIS A 204 14.55 20.60 21.15
C HIS A 204 13.75 20.16 19.92
N PHE A 205 12.91 19.11 20.00
CA PHE A 205 11.83 19.02 19.00
C PHE A 205 10.76 20.01 19.43
N ASN A 206 11.06 21.30 19.18
CA ASN A 206 10.06 22.34 19.31
C ASN A 206 8.90 21.91 18.43
N GLU A 207 7.71 21.83 19.04
CA GLU A 207 6.44 21.94 18.36
C GLU A 207 6.47 23.25 17.56
N GLN A 208 7.14 23.27 16.41
CA GLN A 208 7.05 24.39 15.51
C GLN A 208 5.64 24.33 14.95
N GLU A 209 4.83 25.22 15.50
CA GLU A 209 3.45 25.50 15.15
C GLU A 209 3.20 25.31 13.64
N GLY A 210 2.57 24.19 13.29
CA GLY A 210 1.82 24.03 12.04
C GLY A 210 2.53 23.61 10.75
N PHE A 211 3.87 23.51 10.69
CA PHE A 211 4.59 23.34 9.40
C PHE A 211 5.37 22.01 9.18
N GLY A 212 5.28 21.04 10.09
CA GLY A 212 5.98 19.75 9.98
C GLY A 212 5.09 18.51 10.14
N PRO A 213 5.61 17.29 9.90
CA PRO A 213 4.86 16.06 10.17
C PRO A 213 4.48 15.98 11.64
N LYS A 214 3.28 15.46 11.94
CA LYS A 214 2.90 15.08 13.30
C LYS A 214 3.77 13.91 13.74
N ILE A 215 4.51 14.09 14.83
CA ILE A 215 5.38 13.06 15.40
C ILE A 215 4.74 12.52 16.68
N ARG A 216 4.56 11.21 16.75
CA ARG A 216 4.20 10.52 17.99
C ARG A 216 5.46 9.91 18.60
N PHE A 217 5.73 10.25 19.86
CA PHE A 217 6.84 9.72 20.66
C PHE A 217 6.39 8.65 21.64
#